data_AF-A0A929N552-F1
#
_entry.id   AF-A0A929N552-F1
#
_cell.length_a   1.000
_cell.length_b   1.000
_cell.length_c   1.000
_cell.angle_alpha   90.00
_cell.angle_beta   90.00
_cell.angle_gamma   90.00
#
_symmetry.space_group_name_H-M   'P 1'
#
loop_
_entity.id
_entity.type
_entity.pdbx_description
1 polymer ?
#
loop_
_entity_poly.entity_id
_entity_poly.type
_entity_poly.pdbx_seq_one_letter_code
_entity_poly.pdbx_strand_id
1 'polypeptide(L)'
;MSSDLFYATICLLIGVTTFFFWWHEMFSDGPVGEFSRSFDSDRGKNFIALTIPAIGTSLISGSALAFFLEITPPSAFQSRHPNILYSVLLSLLGTVGILSLLVFIVSFIPFSLPEWMYPEYHAAKRE
;
A
#
# COMPACT_ATOMS: atom_id res chain seq x y z
N MET A 1 2.83 -4.35 -24.81
CA MET A 1 2.97 -3.70 -23.49
C MET A 1 4.42 -3.82 -23.10
N SER A 2 5.08 -2.73 -22.66
CA SER A 2 6.44 -2.82 -22.11
C SER A 2 6.45 -3.77 -20.91
N SER A 3 7.54 -4.50 -20.69
CA SER A 3 7.69 -5.38 -19.52
C SER A 3 7.47 -4.62 -18.22
N ASP A 4 7.91 -3.35 -18.16
CA ASP A 4 7.76 -2.50 -16.98
C ASP A 4 6.28 -2.18 -16.70
N LEU A 5 5.48 -1.90 -17.74
CA LEU A 5 4.03 -1.72 -17.60
C LEU A 5 3.32 -3.00 -17.16
N PHE A 6 3.81 -4.16 -17.58
CA PHE A 6 3.28 -5.45 -17.14
C PHE A 6 3.48 -5.67 -15.65
N TYR A 7 4.71 -5.48 -15.16
CA TYR A 7 4.98 -5.57 -13.72
C TYR A 7 4.25 -4.50 -12.92
N ALA A 8 4.20 -3.25 -13.40
CA ALA A 8 3.43 -2.18 -12.76
C ALA A 8 1.94 -2.53 -12.64
N THR A 9 1.36 -3.16 -13.67
CA THR A 9 -0.04 -3.61 -13.64
C THR A 9 -0.25 -4.71 -12.60
N ILE A 10 0.64 -5.71 -12.56
CA ILE A 10 0.56 -6.79 -11.56
C ILE A 10 0.68 -6.22 -10.14
N CYS A 11 1.68 -5.36 -9.89
CA CYS A 11 1.86 -4.71 -8.59
C CYS A 11 0.64 -3.88 -8.18
N LEU A 12 0.00 -3.19 -9.14
CA LEU A 12 -1.22 -2.42 -8.86
C LEU A 12 -2.36 -3.35 -8.43
N LEU A 13 -2.58 -4.44 -9.16
CA LEU A 13 -3.64 -5.41 -8.86
C LEU A 13 -3.40 -6.07 -7.51
N ILE A 14 -2.16 -6.46 -7.20
CA ILE A 14 -1.80 -7.00 -5.89
C ILE A 14 -2.05 -5.96 -4.80
N GLY A 15 -1.57 -4.73 -4.96
CA GLY A 15 -1.74 -3.66 -3.98
C GLY A 15 -3.20 -3.32 -3.68
N VAL A 16 -4.06 -3.24 -4.71
CA VAL A 16 -5.50 -3.04 -4.55
C VAL A 16 -6.15 -4.22 -3.83
N THR A 17 -5.78 -5.45 -4.19
CA THR A 17 -6.28 -6.67 -3.54
C THR A 17 -5.84 -6.71 -2.06
N THR A 18 -4.61 -6.34 -1.75
CA THR A 18 -4.10 -6.22 -0.38
C THR A 18 -4.93 -5.24 0.43
N PHE A 19 -5.28 -4.08 -0.12
CA PHE A 19 -6.16 -3.10 0.54
C PHE A 19 -7.59 -3.60 0.72
N PHE A 20 -8.11 -4.37 -0.24
CA PHE A 20 -9.42 -4.99 -0.13
C PHE A 20 -9.48 -5.94 1.07
N PHE A 21 -8.51 -6.85 1.20
CA PHE A 21 -8.44 -7.75 2.35
C PHE A 21 -8.20 -6.99 3.67
N TRP A 22 -7.30 -6.01 3.66
CA TRP A 22 -7.06 -5.14 4.83
C TRP A 22 -8.34 -4.48 5.34
N TRP A 23 -9.11 -3.86 4.43
CA TRP A 23 -10.35 -3.19 4.77
C TRP A 23 -11.34 -4.16 5.39
N HIS A 24 -11.48 -5.35 4.80
CA HIS A 24 -12.38 -6.36 5.32
C HIS A 24 -11.94 -6.90 6.67
N GLU A 25 -10.64 -7.06 6.94
CA GLU A 25 -10.17 -7.43 8.26
C GLU A 25 -10.35 -6.31 9.31
N MET A 26 -10.12 -5.06 8.93
CA MET A 26 -10.17 -3.92 9.85
C MET A 26 -11.57 -3.42 10.18
N PHE A 27 -12.48 -3.46 9.21
CA PHE A 27 -13.75 -2.71 9.27
C PHE A 27 -15.00 -3.55 9.01
N SER A 28 -14.86 -4.82 8.60
CA SER A 28 -16.01 -5.67 8.25
C SER A 28 -16.00 -7.00 9.01
N ASP A 29 -17.17 -7.49 9.40
CA ASP A 29 -17.37 -8.85 9.94
C ASP A 29 -17.96 -9.79 8.90
N GLY A 30 -17.71 -9.51 7.62
CA GLY A 30 -18.15 -10.35 6.52
C GLY A 30 -17.31 -11.62 6.33
N PRO A 31 -17.80 -12.55 5.49
CA PRO A 31 -17.11 -13.83 5.22
C PRO A 31 -15.72 -13.64 4.61
N VAL A 32 -15.46 -12.52 3.94
CA VAL A 32 -14.14 -12.17 3.41
C VAL A 32 -13.12 -11.93 4.53
N GLY A 33 -13.51 -11.22 5.59
CA GLY A 33 -12.65 -10.96 6.74
C GLY A 33 -12.39 -12.24 7.54
N GLU A 34 -13.42 -13.07 7.74
CA GLU A 34 -13.28 -14.38 8.38
C GLU A 34 -12.33 -15.31 7.60
N PHE A 35 -12.50 -15.39 6.29
CA PHE A 35 -11.61 -16.12 5.40
C PHE A 35 -10.17 -15.61 5.54
N SER A 36 -9.95 -14.30 5.46
CA SER A 36 -8.61 -13.71 5.57
C SER A 36 -7.93 -14.00 6.90
N ARG A 37 -8.69 -13.94 8.01
CA ARG A 37 -8.20 -14.30 9.37
C ARG A 37 -7.87 -15.79 9.50
N SER A 38 -8.56 -16.67 8.77
CA SER A 38 -8.34 -18.12 8.85
C SER A 38 -7.01 -18.60 8.25
N PHE A 39 -6.39 -17.82 7.36
CA PHE A 39 -5.13 -18.20 6.72
C PHE A 39 -3.91 -17.97 7.61
N ASP A 40 -4.03 -17.23 8.71
CA ASP A 40 -2.84 -16.69 9.36
C ASP A 40 -3.07 -16.38 10.85
N SER A 41 -3.24 -17.44 11.64
CA SER A 41 -3.47 -17.38 13.09
C SER A 41 -2.24 -16.95 13.91
N ASP A 42 -1.03 -17.03 13.34
CA ASP A 42 0.24 -16.78 14.03
C ASP A 42 0.87 -15.42 13.65
N ARG A 43 0.08 -14.49 13.13
CA ARG A 43 0.55 -13.16 12.72
C ARG A 43 1.10 -12.35 13.88
N GLY A 44 2.16 -11.59 13.61
CA GLY A 44 2.62 -10.54 14.50
C GLY A 44 1.52 -9.52 14.75
N LYS A 45 1.41 -9.01 15.99
CA LYS A 45 0.35 -8.08 16.42
C LYS A 45 0.12 -6.91 15.45
N ASN A 46 1.19 -6.39 14.85
CA ASN A 46 1.15 -5.22 13.96
C ASN A 46 0.87 -5.56 12.49
N PHE A 47 0.63 -6.83 12.14
CA PHE A 47 0.59 -7.28 10.76
C PHE A 47 -0.58 -6.65 9.98
N ILE A 48 -1.79 -6.74 10.52
CA ILE A 48 -2.99 -6.14 9.89
C ILE A 48 -2.98 -4.62 10.02
N ALA A 49 -2.49 -4.11 11.15
CA ALA A 49 -2.44 -2.68 11.44
C ALA A 49 -1.44 -1.90 10.57
N LEU A 50 -0.29 -2.49 10.25
CA LEU A 50 0.81 -1.80 9.57
C LEU A 50 1.34 -2.54 8.35
N THR A 51 1.64 -3.84 8.46
CA THR A 51 2.34 -4.57 7.40
C THR A 51 1.53 -4.61 6.10
N ILE A 52 0.27 -5.03 6.18
CA ILE A 52 -0.62 -5.13 5.02
C ILE A 52 -0.88 -3.77 4.35
N PRO A 53 -1.32 -2.71 5.06
CA PRO A 53 -1.55 -1.41 4.40
C PRO A 53 -0.24 -0.79 3.89
N ALA A 54 0.91 -1.07 4.54
CA ALA A 54 2.21 -0.61 4.07
C ALA A 54 2.66 -1.30 2.76
N ILE A 55 2.46 -2.62 2.64
CA ILE A 55 2.71 -3.33 1.39
C ILE A 55 1.79 -2.80 0.29
N GLY A 56 0.48 -2.72 0.57
CA GLY A 56 -0.52 -2.23 -0.39
C GLY A 56 -0.20 -0.83 -0.91
N THR A 57 0.14 0.10 0.00
CA THR A 57 0.50 1.48 -0.36
C THR A 57 1.79 1.54 -1.18
N SER A 58 2.82 0.78 -0.81
CA SER A 58 4.07 0.74 -1.56
C SER A 58 3.86 0.23 -2.98
N LEU A 59 3.08 -0.85 -3.14
CA LEU A 59 2.82 -1.44 -4.44
C LEU A 59 2.03 -0.48 -5.34
N ILE A 60 0.95 0.12 -4.82
CA ILE A 60 0.14 1.09 -5.59
C ILE A 60 0.98 2.32 -5.97
N SER A 61 1.74 2.87 -5.02
CA SER A 61 2.54 4.08 -5.27
C SER A 61 3.66 3.82 -6.27
N GLY A 62 4.35 2.68 -6.16
CA GLY A 62 5.37 2.25 -7.10
C GLY A 62 4.81 1.99 -8.51
N SER A 63 3.65 1.33 -8.60
CA SER A 63 2.95 1.13 -9.88
C SER A 63 2.53 2.45 -10.52
N ALA A 64 1.93 3.36 -9.75
CA ALA A 64 1.56 4.68 -10.25
C ALA A 64 2.79 5.44 -10.78
N LEU A 65 3.90 5.43 -10.02
CA LEU A 65 5.15 6.03 -10.45
C LEU A 65 5.66 5.44 -11.77
N ALA A 66 5.65 4.11 -11.92
CA ALA A 66 6.06 3.43 -13.15
C ALA A 66 5.18 3.81 -14.34
N PHE A 67 3.86 3.89 -14.17
CA PHE A 67 2.95 4.37 -15.21
C PHE A 67 3.27 5.81 -15.62
N PHE A 68 3.47 6.71 -14.65
CA PHE A 68 3.78 8.11 -14.96
C PHE A 68 5.11 8.25 -15.71
N LEU A 69 6.13 7.47 -15.34
CA LEU A 69 7.44 7.48 -15.99
C LEU A 69 7.36 6.98 -17.45
N GLU A 70 6.62 5.90 -17.71
CA GLU A 70 6.50 5.31 -19.06
C GLU A 70 5.68 6.18 -20.01
N ILE A 71 4.59 6.80 -19.52
CA ILE A 71 3.70 7.62 -20.37
C ILE A 71 4.36 8.96 -20.73
N THR A 72 5.41 9.37 -20.02
CA THR A 72 6.01 10.69 -20.18
C THR A 72 7.23 10.63 -21.10
N PRO A 73 7.24 11.40 -22.21
CA PRO A 73 8.36 11.38 -23.13
C PRO A 73 9.63 11.90 -22.43
N PRO A 74 10.82 11.35 -22.73
CA PRO A 74 12.08 11.75 -22.10
C PRO A 74 12.41 13.24 -22.29
N SER A 75 11.89 13.86 -23.36
CA SER A 75 12.02 15.31 -23.61
C SER A 75 11.30 16.19 -22.59
N ALA A 76 10.29 15.68 -21.88
CA ALA A 76 9.58 16.42 -20.85
C ALA A 76 10.45 16.64 -19.59
N PHE A 77 11.31 15.66 -19.27
CA PHE A 77 12.26 15.74 -18.16
C PHE A 77 13.47 16.64 -18.46
N GLN A 78 13.83 16.78 -19.75
CA GLN A 78 14.96 17.59 -20.20
C GLN A 78 14.57 19.03 -20.60
N SER A 79 13.29 19.37 -20.46
CA SER A 79 12.80 20.72 -20.74
C SER A 79 13.37 21.73 -19.74
N ARG A 80 13.63 22.96 -20.19
CA ARG A 80 14.15 24.06 -19.35
C ARG A 80 13.20 24.47 -18.21
N HIS A 81 11.93 24.08 -18.34
CA HIS A 81 10.87 24.28 -17.35
C HIS A 81 10.05 22.98 -17.24
N PRO A 82 10.54 21.97 -16.50
CA PRO A 82 9.75 20.77 -16.25
C PRO A 82 8.43 21.17 -15.59
N ASN A 83 7.34 20.50 -15.96
CA ASN A 83 6.04 20.77 -15.36
C ASN A 83 6.13 20.48 -13.86
N ILE A 84 6.14 21.55 -13.04
CA ILE A 84 6.38 21.49 -11.60
C ILE A 84 5.38 20.54 -10.94
N LEU A 85 4.12 20.55 -11.38
CA LEU A 85 3.09 19.65 -10.85
C LEU A 85 3.46 18.20 -11.05
N TYR A 86 3.94 17.84 -12.24
CA TYR A 86 4.35 16.49 -12.58
C TYR A 86 5.58 16.05 -11.75
N SER A 87 6.60 16.91 -11.64
CA SER A 87 7.79 16.61 -10.82
C SER A 87 7.44 16.42 -9.35
N VAL A 88 6.57 17.26 -8.79
CA VAL A 88 6.06 17.12 -7.42
C VAL A 88 5.27 15.83 -7.26
N LEU A 89 4.43 15.45 -8.23
CA LEU A 89 3.65 14.22 -8.19
C LEU A 89 4.55 12.97 -8.17
N LEU A 90 5.58 12.91 -9.02
CA LEU A 90 6.52 11.79 -9.04
C LEU A 90 7.32 11.72 -7.75
N SER A 91 7.80 12.87 -7.25
CA SER A 91 8.48 12.92 -5.97
C SER A 91 7.58 12.42 -4.85
N LEU A 92 6.31 12.84 -4.82
CA LEU A 92 5.35 12.42 -3.80
C LEU A 92 5.10 10.91 -3.86
N LEU A 93 4.85 10.35 -5.05
CA LEU A 93 4.62 8.91 -5.23
C LEU A 93 5.88 8.10 -4.84
N GLY A 94 7.07 8.56 -5.21
CA GLY A 94 8.32 7.94 -4.78
C GLY A 94 8.48 7.98 -3.26
N THR A 95 8.29 9.15 -2.65
CA THR A 95 8.40 9.33 -1.20
C THR A 95 7.37 8.48 -0.44
N VAL A 96 6.11 8.47 -0.85
CA VAL A 96 5.06 7.66 -0.22
C VAL A 96 5.40 6.17 -0.32
N GLY A 97 5.86 5.70 -1.47
CA GLY A 97 6.28 4.31 -1.65
C GLY A 97 7.43 3.94 -0.70
N ILE A 98 8.48 4.76 -0.64
CA ILE A 98 9.65 4.52 0.22
C ILE A 98 9.28 4.56 1.71
N LEU A 99 8.52 5.57 2.13
CA LEU A 99 8.06 5.67 3.52
C LEU A 99 7.21 4.45 3.90
N SER A 100 6.37 3.98 2.99
CA SER A 100 5.57 2.78 3.20
C SER A 100 6.44 1.53 3.36
N LEU A 101 7.51 1.38 2.55
CA LEU A 101 8.47 0.29 2.74
C LEU A 101 9.20 0.37 4.09
N LEU A 102 9.52 1.58 4.56
CA LEU A 102 10.10 1.76 5.89
C LEU A 102 9.12 1.34 6.99
N VAL A 103 7.84 1.73 6.87
CA VAL A 103 6.78 1.28 7.79
C VAL A 103 6.63 -0.24 7.76
N PHE A 104 6.69 -0.86 6.58
CA PHE A 104 6.70 -2.31 6.44
C PHE A 104 7.87 -2.95 7.21
N ILE A 105 9.09 -2.43 7.08
CA ILE A 105 10.25 -2.95 7.83
C ILE A 105 10.04 -2.77 9.34
N VAL A 106 9.58 -1.59 9.77
CA VAL A 106 9.32 -1.28 11.19
C VAL A 106 8.21 -2.16 11.76
N SER A 107 7.24 -2.58 10.96
CA SER A 107 6.10 -3.39 11.41
C SER A 107 6.48 -4.75 12.00
N PHE A 108 7.67 -5.27 11.67
CA PHE A 108 8.21 -6.51 12.27
C PHE A 108 8.69 -6.32 13.71
N ILE A 109 8.93 -5.08 14.14
CA ILE A 109 9.32 -4.79 15.51
C ILE A 109 8.06 -4.95 16.40
N PRO A 110 8.15 -5.71 17.51
CA PRO A 110 7.00 -5.94 18.39
C PRO A 110 6.78 -4.75 19.34
N PHE A 111 6.44 -3.58 18.79
CA PHE A 111 5.98 -2.43 19.58
C PHE A 111 4.45 -2.39 19.63
N SER A 112 3.90 -1.83 20.70
CA SER A 112 2.45 -1.71 20.85
C SER A 112 1.95 -0.44 20.17
N LEU A 113 1.00 -0.60 19.25
CA LEU A 113 0.27 0.50 18.63
C LEU A 113 -0.90 0.94 19.52
N PRO A 114 -1.42 2.16 19.32
CA PRO A 114 -2.69 2.56 19.90
C PRO A 114 -3.79 1.55 19.58
N GLU A 115 -4.69 1.30 20.54
CA GLU A 115 -5.75 0.28 20.43
C GLU A 115 -6.62 0.44 19.18
N TRP A 116 -6.90 1.69 18.78
CA TRP A 116 -7.72 2.00 17.61
C TRP A 116 -7.13 1.56 16.28
N MET A 117 -5.85 1.21 16.23
CA MET A 117 -5.22 0.69 15.01
C MET A 117 -5.45 -0.81 14.82
N TYR A 118 -5.97 -1.51 15.81
CA TYR A 118 -6.16 -2.95 15.74
C TYR A 118 -7.62 -3.32 15.43
N PRO A 119 -7.86 -4.44 14.72
CA PRO A 119 -9.20 -4.84 14.31
C PRO A 119 -10.13 -5.11 15.50
N GLU A 120 -9.61 -5.55 16.65
CA GLU A 120 -10.42 -5.87 17.84
C GLU A 120 -11.11 -4.63 18.42
N TYR A 121 -10.47 -3.46 18.35
CA TYR A 121 -11.09 -2.21 18.77
C TYR A 121 -12.28 -1.83 17.89
N HIS A 122 -12.17 -2.06 16.58
CA HIS A 122 -13.27 -1.83 15.66
C HIS A 122 -14.37 -2.87 15.82
N ALA A 123 -14.04 -4.13 16.08
CA ALA A 123 -15.02 -5.19 16.34
C ALA A 123 -15.87 -4.88 17.60
N ALA A 124 -15.23 -4.45 18.69
CA ALA A 124 -15.92 -4.11 19.95
C ALA A 124 -16.89 -2.92 19.84
N LYS A 125 -16.83 -2.13 18.76
CA LYS A 125 -17.70 -0.97 18.50
C LYS A 125 -18.78 -1.22 17.46
N ARG A 126 -18.88 -2.44 16.93
CA ARG A 126 -19.91 -2.83 15.97
C ARG A 126 -21.16 -3.39 16.64
N GLU A 127 -21.15 -3.48 17.97
CA GLU A 127 -22.29 -3.75 18.86
C GLU A 127 -22.93 -2.44 19.36
#